data_AF-A0A527XNF9-F1
#
_entry.id   AF-A0A527XNF9-F1
#
_cell.length_a   1.000
_cell.length_b   1.000
_cell.length_c   1.000
_cell.angle_alpha   90.00
_cell.angle_beta   90.00
_cell.angle_gamma   90.00
#
_symmetry.space_group_name_H-M   'P 1'
#
loop_
_entity.id
_entity.type
_entity.pdbx_description
1 polymer ?
#
loop_
_entity_poly.entity_id
_entity_poly.type
_entity_poly.pdbx_seq_one_letter_code
_entity_poly.pdbx_strand_id
1 'polypeptide(L)'
;QDELKWWKEQKEKDGYKTWSASIAPGVSTLAFWVAQQVLDGHKDIPHDLLVPYLAFTQDDFEAALPKIKEGGVATHEYTQEEAIAAIKANIK
;
A
#
# COMPACT_ATOMS: atom_id res chain seq x y z
N GLN A 1 -1.01 -4.94 -12.70
CA GLN A 1 -2.30 -4.61 -13.30
C GLN A 1 -3.12 -5.89 -13.51
N ASP A 2 -2.45 -7.02 -13.72
CA ASP A 2 -3.03 -8.28 -14.17
C ASP A 2 -4.21 -8.77 -13.32
N GLU A 3 -4.09 -8.73 -11.99
CA GLU A 3 -5.19 -9.11 -11.08
C GLU A 3 -6.43 -8.23 -11.25
N LEU A 4 -6.28 -6.90 -11.16
CA LEU A 4 -7.40 -5.97 -11.27
C LEU A 4 -7.98 -5.94 -12.70
N LYS A 5 -7.15 -6.17 -13.72
CA LYS A 5 -7.59 -6.30 -15.12
C LYS A 5 -8.42 -7.56 -15.30
N TRP A 6 -7.94 -8.70 -14.81
CA TRP A 6 -8.69 -9.96 -14.83
C TRP A 6 -10.01 -9.83 -14.08
N TRP A 7 -10.01 -9.15 -12.92
CA TRP A 7 -11.22 -8.90 -12.17
C TRP A 7 -12.22 -8.07 -12.97
N LYS A 8 -11.77 -7.00 -13.65
CA LYS A 8 -12.62 -6.21 -14.55
C LYS A 8 -13.28 -7.09 -15.62
N GLU A 9 -12.50 -7.97 -16.26
CA GLU A 9 -13.01 -8.90 -17.28
C GLU A 9 -14.07 -9.86 -16.73
N GLN A 10 -13.89 -10.39 -15.50
CA GLN A 10 -14.93 -11.24 -14.87
C GLN A 10 -16.17 -10.44 -14.49
N LYS A 11 -16.01 -9.24 -13.93
CA LYS A 11 -17.12 -8.34 -13.61
C LYS A 11 -17.96 -8.03 -14.84
N GLU A 12 -17.32 -7.72 -15.97
CA GLU A 12 -18.01 -7.45 -17.25
C GLU A 12 -18.68 -8.69 -17.84
N LYS A 13 -18.11 -9.88 -17.62
CA LYS A 13 -18.62 -11.15 -18.14
C LYS A 13 -19.86 -11.66 -17.39
N ASP A 14 -19.84 -11.68 -16.06
CA ASP A 14 -20.87 -12.33 -15.25
C ASP A 14 -21.23 -11.58 -13.94
N GLY A 15 -20.69 -10.38 -13.74
CA GLY A 15 -20.96 -9.60 -12.54
C GLY A 15 -20.18 -10.08 -11.31
N TYR A 16 -19.10 -10.85 -11.49
CA TYR A 16 -18.24 -11.34 -10.41
C TYR A 16 -17.91 -10.25 -9.37
N LYS A 17 -18.06 -10.62 -8.09
CA LYS A 17 -17.75 -9.75 -6.95
C LYS A 17 -16.72 -10.37 -6.04
N THR A 18 -15.70 -9.57 -5.74
CA THR A 18 -14.67 -9.88 -4.77
C THR A 18 -14.14 -8.60 -4.14
N TRP A 19 -13.05 -8.71 -3.40
CA TRP A 19 -12.21 -7.62 -2.94
C TRP A 19 -10.75 -8.11 -3.01
N SER A 20 -9.82 -7.18 -3.20
CA SER A 20 -8.38 -7.48 -3.17
C SER A 20 -7.78 -6.75 -1.99
N ALA A 21 -6.92 -7.44 -1.22
CA ALA A 21 -6.11 -6.79 -0.20
C ALA A 21 -4.75 -7.46 -0.08
N SER A 22 -3.72 -6.63 0.05
CA SER A 22 -2.34 -7.08 0.27
C SER A 22 -1.55 -6.02 1.03
N ILE A 23 -0.40 -6.43 1.56
CA ILE A 23 0.62 -5.45 1.95
C ILE A 23 1.29 -4.95 0.68
N ALA A 24 1.25 -3.64 0.46
CA ALA A 24 1.87 -3.03 -0.71
C ALA A 24 3.40 -3.31 -0.72
N PRO A 25 3.99 -3.73 -1.85
CA PRO A 25 5.44 -3.95 -1.94
C PRO A 25 6.30 -2.73 -1.56
N GLY A 26 5.78 -1.53 -1.77
CA GLY A 26 6.41 -0.27 -1.36
C GLY A 26 6.55 -0.09 0.16
N VAL A 27 6.05 -1.01 1.00
CA VAL A 27 6.41 -1.06 2.43
C VAL A 27 7.94 -1.11 2.67
N SER A 28 8.71 -1.58 1.68
CA SER A 28 10.17 -1.53 1.71
C SER A 28 10.74 -0.11 1.75
N THR A 29 10.11 0.88 1.10
CA THR A 29 10.53 2.28 1.19
C THR A 29 10.16 2.90 2.53
N LEU A 30 9.06 2.48 3.15
CA LEU A 30 8.76 2.85 4.54
C LEU A 30 9.86 2.34 5.49
N ALA A 31 10.24 1.06 5.36
CA ALA A 31 11.28 0.47 6.20
C ALA A 31 12.62 1.21 6.04
N PHE A 32 12.97 1.63 4.83
CA PHE A 32 14.14 2.46 4.57
C PHE A 32 14.10 3.78 5.35
N TRP A 33 12.98 4.51 5.28
CA TRP A 33 12.86 5.80 5.98
C TRP A 33 12.83 5.65 7.49
N VAL A 34 12.16 4.62 8.02
CA VAL A 34 12.20 4.32 9.47
C VAL A 34 13.63 4.04 9.93
N ALA A 35 14.39 3.23 9.17
CA ALA A 35 15.80 2.98 9.49
C ALA A 35 16.64 4.26 9.46
N GLN A 36 16.37 5.16 8.52
CA GLN A 36 17.02 6.47 8.48
C GLN A 36 16.71 7.31 9.72
N GLN A 37 15.46 7.35 10.20
CA GLN A 37 15.11 8.07 11.44
C GLN A 37 15.84 7.50 12.66
N VAL A 38 16.00 6.17 12.75
CA VAL A 38 16.82 5.52 13.79
C VAL A 38 18.28 5.99 13.70
N LEU A 39 18.86 6.04 12.50
CA LEU A 39 20.23 6.50 12.28
C LEU A 39 20.42 7.98 12.60
N ASP A 40 19.38 8.80 12.44
CA ASP A 40 19.36 10.23 12.80
C ASP A 40 19.19 10.47 14.31
N GLY A 41 19.11 9.40 15.12
CA GLY A 41 19.11 9.46 16.57
C GLY A 41 17.73 9.58 17.22
N HIS A 42 16.65 9.40 16.46
CA HIS A 42 15.30 9.29 17.02
C HIS A 42 15.19 8.03 17.91
N LYS A 43 14.67 8.20 19.12
CA LYS A 43 14.61 7.14 20.15
C LYS A 43 13.20 6.69 20.52
N ASP A 44 12.21 7.45 20.07
CA ASP A 44 10.78 7.26 20.33
C ASP A 44 10.10 6.40 19.25
N ILE A 45 10.87 5.80 18.34
CA ILE A 45 10.35 4.92 17.29
C ILE A 45 9.82 3.63 17.92
N PRO A 46 8.52 3.31 17.73
CA PRO A 46 7.95 2.05 18.20
C PRO A 46 8.64 0.82 17.57
N HIS A 47 8.82 -0.24 18.35
CA HIS A 47 9.33 -1.52 17.84
C HIS A 47 8.31 -2.22 16.93
N ASP A 48 7.02 -1.94 17.13
CA ASP A 48 5.92 -2.41 16.31
C ASP A 48 5.28 -1.21 15.59
N LEU A 49 5.28 -1.25 14.26
CA LEU A 49 4.64 -0.25 13.41
C LEU A 49 3.49 -0.90 12.64
N LEU A 50 2.26 -0.53 12.97
CA LEU A 50 1.07 -0.92 12.21
C LEU A 50 0.86 0.05 11.05
N VAL A 51 0.70 -0.52 9.86
CA VAL A 51 0.52 0.23 8.61
C VAL A 51 -0.72 -0.28 7.87
N PRO A 52 -1.44 0.60 7.16
CA PRO A 52 -2.63 0.19 6.42
C PRO A 52 -2.25 -0.76 5.29
N TYR A 53 -3.09 -1.78 5.08
CA TYR A 53 -3.02 -2.63 3.90
C TYR A 53 -3.56 -1.88 2.67
N LEU A 54 -3.05 -2.25 1.49
CA LEU A 54 -3.59 -1.78 0.23
C LEU A 54 -4.78 -2.65 -0.13
N ALA A 55 -5.97 -2.07 -0.22
CA ALA A 55 -7.18 -2.77 -0.59
C ALA A 55 -7.90 -2.08 -1.75
N PHE A 56 -8.56 -2.91 -2.56
CA PHE A 56 -9.47 -2.47 -3.60
C PHE A 56 -10.81 -3.15 -3.43
N THR A 57 -11.86 -2.36 -3.57
CA THR A 57 -13.25 -2.77 -3.49
C THR A 57 -13.92 -2.67 -4.85
N GLN A 58 -15.16 -3.15 -4.95
CA GLN A 58 -15.94 -3.05 -6.19
C GLN A 58 -16.16 -1.62 -6.69
N ASP A 59 -16.06 -0.65 -5.78
CA ASP A 59 -16.36 0.75 -6.06
C ASP A 59 -15.12 1.53 -6.52
N ASP A 60 -13.90 1.07 -6.19
CA ASP A 60 -12.65 1.82 -6.42
C ASP A 60 -11.68 1.16 -7.41
N PHE A 61 -11.75 -0.16 -7.63
CA PHE A 61 -10.68 -0.88 -8.31
C PHE A 61 -10.51 -0.46 -9.78
N GLU A 62 -11.61 -0.09 -10.45
CA GLU A 62 -11.58 0.38 -11.84
C GLU A 62 -10.90 1.74 -11.97
N ALA A 63 -11.04 2.62 -10.98
CA ALA A 63 -10.38 3.92 -10.95
C ALA A 63 -8.89 3.80 -10.58
N ALA A 64 -8.51 2.73 -9.89
CA ALA A 64 -7.13 2.40 -9.57
C ALA A 64 -6.38 1.74 -10.74
N LEU A 65 -7.08 0.93 -11.54
CA LEU A 65 -6.51 0.18 -12.66
C LEU A 65 -5.61 1.00 -13.62
N PRO A 66 -5.99 2.20 -14.11
CA PRO A 66 -5.15 2.97 -15.03
C PRO A 66 -3.92 3.59 -14.37
N LYS A 67 -3.84 3.61 -13.04
CA LYS A 67 -2.70 4.16 -12.29
C LYS A 67 -1.59 3.12 -12.08
N ILE A 68 -1.87 1.84 -12.36
CA ILE A 68 -0.93 0.74 -12.19
C ILE A 68 -0.29 0.45 -13.54
N LYS A 69 1.05 0.48 -13.59
CA LYS A 69 1.79 0.13 -14.80
C LYS A 69 1.43 -1.29 -15.26
N GLU A 70 1.34 -1.47 -16.58
CA GLU A 70 1.13 -2.79 -17.19
C GLU A 70 2.23 -3.78 -16.76
N GLY A 71 1.83 -5.00 -16.38
CA GLY A 71 2.69 -6.01 -15.77
C GLY A 71 3.21 -5.68 -14.36
N GLY A 72 2.87 -4.51 -13.81
CA GLY A 72 3.23 -4.12 -12.45
C GLY A 72 2.28 -4.69 -11.38
N VAL A 73 2.51 -4.32 -10.14
CA VAL A 73 1.58 -4.58 -9.02
C VAL A 73 1.16 -3.26 -8.41
N ALA A 74 -0.03 -3.22 -7.80
CA ALA A 74 -0.45 -2.04 -7.09
C ALA A 74 0.51 -1.83 -5.90
N THR A 75 1.08 -0.62 -5.81
CA THR A 75 2.06 -0.28 -4.79
C THR A 75 1.87 1.17 -4.36
N HIS A 76 2.32 1.47 -3.16
CA HIS A 76 2.43 2.83 -2.63
C HIS A 76 3.85 2.96 -2.07
N GLU A 77 4.64 3.85 -2.68
CA GLU A 77 5.96 4.20 -2.19
C GLU A 77 5.82 5.28 -1.14
N TYR A 78 6.46 5.08 0.00
CA TYR A 78 6.40 6.02 1.12
C TYR A 78 7.50 7.06 0.99
N THR A 79 7.11 8.31 1.22
CA THR A 79 8.03 9.44 1.44
C THR A 79 8.56 9.43 2.87
N GLN A 80 9.60 10.23 3.12
CA GLN A 80 10.13 10.41 4.48
C GLN A 80 9.06 11.01 5.41
N GLU A 81 8.28 11.98 4.92
CA GLU A 81 7.20 12.62 5.67
C GLU A 81 6.11 11.62 6.08
N GLU A 82 5.72 10.73 5.16
CA GLU A 82 4.74 9.67 5.44
C GLU A 82 5.29 8.66 6.45
N ALA A 83 6.59 8.34 6.40
CA ALA A 83 7.23 7.49 7.40
C ALA A 83 7.22 8.13 8.80
N ILE A 84 7.54 9.43 8.89
CA ILE A 84 7.47 10.19 10.15
C ILE A 84 6.03 10.22 10.68
N ALA A 85 5.05 10.41 9.80
CA ALA A 85 3.63 10.38 10.18
C ALA A 85 3.22 8.99 10.69
N ALA A 86 3.65 7.92 10.02
CA ALA A 86 3.39 6.53 10.44
C ALA A 86 4.01 6.23 11.81
N ILE A 87 5.25 6.66 12.07
CA ILE A 87 5.89 6.55 13.39
C ILE A 87 5.04 7.25 14.44
N LYS A 88 4.70 8.53 14.22
CA LYS A 88 3.89 9.33 15.16
C LYS A 88 2.53 8.69 15.47
N ALA A 89 1.85 8.15 14.46
CA ALA A 89 0.57 7.49 14.61
C ALA A 89 0.64 6.19 15.45
N ASN A 90 1.83 5.61 15.60
CA ASN A 90 2.07 4.39 16.35
C ASN A 90 2.70 4.62 17.73
N ILE A 91 2.96 5.88 18.13
CA ILE A 91 3.39 6.22 19.49
C ILE A 91 2.18 6.11 20.43
N LYS A 92 2.35 5.38 21.54
CA LYS A 92 1.32 5.19 22.57
C LYS A 92 1.38 6.26 23.65
#